data_AF-A0A1F8KHQ3-F1
#
_entry.id   AF-A0A1F8KHQ3-F1
#
_cell.length_a   1.000
_cell.length_b   1.000
_cell.length_c   1.000
_cell.angle_alpha   90.00
_cell.angle_beta   90.00
_cell.angle_gamma   90.00
#
_symmetry.space_group_name_H-M   'P 1'
#
loop_
_entity.id
_entity.type
_entity.pdbx_description
1 polymer ?
#
loop_
_entity_poly.entity_id
_entity_poly.type
_entity_poly.pdbx_seq_one_letter_code
_entity_poly.pdbx_strand_id
1 'polypeptide(L)'
;MIQQESRMKVADNTGARELLVIQVLGGTKRRYGSVGDIVVATIKSAAPQGSVKKSDIVKAVIVRTAKEYRREDGSYIRFDDNAAVILDTDGQNPKGSRIFGPVARELREKGFMKIVSLAPEVL
;
A
#
# COMPACT_ATOMS: atom_id res chain seq x y z
N MET A 1 10.89 -3.21 -0.55
CA MET A 1 11.75 -2.01 -0.54
C MET A 1 11.18 -1.01 -1.53
N ILE A 2 10.54 0.04 -1.01
CA ILE A 2 9.88 1.09 -1.79
C ILE A 2 10.54 2.43 -1.45
N GLN A 3 10.77 3.30 -2.40
CA GLN A 3 11.39 4.62 -2.19
C GLN A 3 10.67 5.70 -3.02
N GLN A 4 11.10 6.95 -2.88
CA GLN A 4 10.66 8.04 -3.75
C GLN A 4 10.85 7.66 -5.24
N GLU A 5 9.92 8.10 -6.09
CA GLU A 5 9.77 7.75 -7.52
C GLU A 5 9.42 6.29 -7.82
N SER A 6 9.26 5.43 -6.80
CA SER A 6 8.79 4.05 -7.03
C SER A 6 7.34 4.03 -7.51
N ARG A 7 7.07 3.27 -8.57
CA ARG A 7 5.70 2.98 -9.01
C ARG A 7 5.17 1.71 -8.37
N MET A 8 3.91 1.74 -7.96
CA MET A 8 3.22 0.61 -7.36
C MET A 8 1.79 0.51 -7.88
N LYS A 9 1.27 -0.71 -7.93
CA LYS A 9 -0.14 -0.95 -8.24
C LYS A 9 -1.01 -0.57 -7.05
N VAL A 10 -2.25 -0.18 -7.34
CA VAL A 10 -3.27 0.03 -6.31
C VAL A 10 -4.09 -1.25 -6.16
N ALA A 11 -4.18 -1.75 -4.93
CA ALA A 11 -4.82 -3.02 -4.58
C ALA A 11 -6.21 -2.82 -3.96
N ASP A 12 -6.96 -1.84 -4.43
CA ASP A 12 -8.33 -1.56 -3.97
C ASP A 12 -9.24 -1.07 -5.10
N ASN A 13 -10.52 -0.92 -4.78
CA ASN A 13 -11.54 -0.44 -5.72
C ASN A 13 -11.76 1.08 -5.73
N THR A 14 -10.79 1.90 -5.29
CA THR A 14 -10.92 3.36 -5.36
C THR A 14 -10.96 3.88 -6.80
N GLY A 15 -10.50 3.07 -7.76
CA GLY A 15 -10.43 3.40 -9.18
C GLY A 15 -9.03 3.80 -9.63
N ALA A 16 -8.07 4.04 -8.73
CA ALA A 16 -6.67 4.15 -9.11
C ALA A 16 -6.14 2.78 -9.58
N ARG A 17 -5.22 2.82 -10.56
CA ARG A 17 -4.54 1.63 -11.09
C ARG A 17 -3.07 1.61 -10.70
N GLU A 18 -2.43 2.78 -10.77
CA GLU A 18 -1.01 2.94 -10.47
C GLU A 18 -0.78 4.27 -9.76
N LEU A 19 0.10 4.23 -8.76
CA LEU A 19 0.59 5.42 -8.04
C LEU A 19 2.12 5.50 -8.11
N LEU A 20 2.63 6.71 -7.91
CA LEU A 20 4.06 7.00 -7.79
C LEU A 20 4.33 7.61 -6.43
N VAL A 21 5.28 7.02 -5.70
CA VAL A 21 5.66 7.46 -4.36
C VAL A 21 6.43 8.77 -4.41
N ILE A 22 5.96 9.75 -3.65
CA ILE A 22 6.60 11.04 -3.45
C ILE A 22 7.45 11.00 -2.18
N GLN A 23 6.93 10.40 -1.12
CA GLN A 23 7.61 10.37 0.17
C GLN A 23 7.20 9.14 0.99
N VAL A 24 8.18 8.53 1.67
CA VAL A 24 7.94 7.50 2.69
C VAL A 24 7.83 8.18 4.06
N LEU A 25 6.73 7.96 4.78
CA LEU A 25 6.50 8.57 6.10
C LEU A 25 7.17 7.77 7.23
N GLY A 26 7.39 8.42 8.37
CA GLY A 26 7.95 7.78 9.58
C GLY A 26 9.37 8.21 9.98
N GLY A 27 9.85 9.37 9.49
CA GLY A 27 11.08 9.99 9.99
C GLY A 27 11.87 10.75 8.92
N THR A 28 12.74 11.66 9.36
CA THR A 28 13.52 12.57 8.49
C THR A 28 14.60 11.88 7.64
N LYS A 29 15.16 10.75 8.10
CA LYS A 29 16.20 9.99 7.37
C LYS A 29 15.69 8.71 6.73
N ARG A 30 14.36 8.53 6.67
CA ARG A 30 13.77 7.30 6.18
C ARG A 30 13.88 7.21 4.66
N ARG A 31 14.69 6.26 4.17
CA ARG A 31 14.93 6.05 2.73
C ARG A 31 13.96 5.07 2.09
N TYR A 32 13.53 4.05 2.84
CA TYR A 32 12.75 2.94 2.32
C TYR A 32 11.48 2.69 3.13
N GLY A 33 10.42 2.36 2.40
CA GLY A 33 9.18 1.77 2.90
C GLY A 33 9.16 0.26 2.71
N SER A 34 8.52 -0.39 3.66
CA SER A 34 8.22 -1.81 3.76
C SER A 34 6.72 -2.02 3.97
N VAL A 35 6.26 -3.27 4.05
CA VAL A 35 4.84 -3.55 4.28
C VAL A 35 4.37 -2.90 5.59
N GLY A 36 3.19 -2.27 5.54
CA GLY A 36 2.61 -1.52 6.65
C GLY A 36 3.11 -0.09 6.80
N ASP A 37 4.09 0.34 6.00
CA ASP A 37 4.49 1.74 5.99
C ASP A 37 3.55 2.59 5.12
N ILE A 38 3.31 3.82 5.58
CA ILE A 38 2.52 4.80 4.86
C ILE A 38 3.43 5.63 3.95
N VAL A 39 2.98 5.82 2.72
CA VAL A 39 3.61 6.67 1.72
C VAL A 39 2.64 7.78 1.29
N VAL A 40 3.20 8.94 0.95
CA VAL A 40 2.50 9.95 0.15
C VAL A 40 2.82 9.69 -1.31
N ALA A 41 1.80 9.66 -2.15
CA ALA A 41 1.92 9.30 -3.56
C ALA A 41 1.01 10.13 -4.46
N THR A 42 1.38 10.26 -5.72
CA THR A 42 0.52 10.83 -6.78
C THR A 42 -0.06 9.71 -7.64
N ILE A 43 -1.34 9.80 -7.97
CA ILE A 43 -2.00 8.84 -8.85
C ILE A 43 -1.54 9.07 -10.29
N LYS A 44 -0.96 8.05 -10.94
CA LYS A 44 -0.51 8.14 -12.33
C LYS A 44 -1.54 7.65 -13.33
N SER A 45 -2.37 6.70 -12.93
CA SER A 45 -3.44 6.15 -13.75
C SER A 45 -4.66 5.84 -12.89
N ALA A 46 -5.84 6.27 -13.34
CA ALA A 46 -7.12 6.06 -12.68
C ALA A 46 -8.24 5.81 -13.69
N ALA A 47 -9.26 5.08 -13.26
CA ALA A 47 -10.50 4.90 -13.99
C ALA A 47 -11.31 6.21 -14.01
N PRO A 48 -12.03 6.53 -15.10
CA PRO A 48 -12.78 7.79 -15.23
C PRO A 48 -13.78 8.03 -14.09
N GLN A 49 -14.51 6.99 -13.67
CA GLN A 49 -15.51 7.04 -12.60
C GLN A 49 -14.96 6.66 -11.22
N GLY A 50 -13.63 6.62 -11.06
CA GLY A 50 -12.98 6.36 -9.77
C GLY A 50 -13.22 7.49 -8.76
N SER A 51 -13.21 7.13 -7.48
CA SER A 51 -13.23 8.03 -6.32
C SER A 51 -11.95 8.87 -6.15
N VAL A 52 -10.90 8.49 -6.88
CA VAL A 52 -9.63 9.20 -7.01
C VAL A 52 -9.37 9.44 -8.49
N LYS A 53 -8.77 10.59 -8.81
CA LYS A 53 -8.45 11.02 -10.17
C LYS A 53 -6.94 10.99 -10.41
N LYS A 54 -6.55 11.03 -11.69
CA LYS A 54 -5.15 11.17 -12.08
C LYS A 54 -4.59 12.47 -11.50
N SER A 55 -3.34 12.42 -11.04
CA SER A 55 -2.59 13.48 -10.38
C SER A 55 -3.01 13.80 -8.93
N ASP A 56 -4.07 13.20 -8.40
CA ASP A 56 -4.41 13.34 -6.98
C ASP A 56 -3.24 12.92 -6.08
N ILE A 57 -3.02 13.69 -5.02
CA ILE A 57 -2.07 13.35 -3.96
C ILE A 57 -2.83 12.57 -2.89
N VAL A 58 -2.36 11.37 -2.57
CA VAL A 58 -3.00 10.46 -1.62
C VAL A 58 -2.00 9.92 -0.61
N LYS A 59 -2.49 9.48 0.54
CA LYS A 59 -1.77 8.57 1.43
C LYS A 59 -2.13 7.14 1.06
N ALA A 60 -1.16 6.25 1.08
CA ALA A 60 -1.37 4.83 0.85
C ALA A 60 -0.50 4.00 1.79
N VAL A 61 -1.00 2.84 2.21
CA VAL A 61 -0.20 1.85 2.95
C VAL A 61 0.31 0.78 2.01
N ILE A 62 1.60 0.43 2.12
CA ILE A 62 2.20 -0.65 1.35
C ILE A 62 1.67 -1.99 1.89
N VAL A 63 1.08 -2.82 1.03
CA VAL A 63 0.49 -4.12 1.43
C VAL A 63 1.25 -5.32 0.86
N ARG A 64 1.99 -5.14 -0.23
CA ARG A 64 2.85 -6.14 -0.86
C ARG A 64 4.15 -5.52 -1.34
N THR A 65 5.24 -6.28 -1.24
CA THR A 65 6.52 -5.90 -1.82
C THR A 65 7.16 -7.06 -2.58
N ALA A 66 7.71 -6.77 -3.75
CA ALA A 66 8.44 -7.73 -4.56
C ALA A 66 9.81 -8.11 -3.96
N LYS A 67 10.41 -7.17 -3.21
CA LYS A 67 11.62 -7.45 -2.43
C LYS A 67 11.25 -8.31 -1.22
N GLU A 68 11.97 -9.41 -1.05
CA GLU A 68 11.84 -10.31 0.09
C GLU A 68 12.21 -9.62 1.41
N TYR A 69 11.54 -10.02 2.48
CA TYR A 69 11.89 -9.62 3.83
C TYR A 69 11.73 -10.80 4.80
N ARG A 70 12.49 -10.75 5.88
CA ARG A 70 12.58 -11.80 6.89
C ARG A 70 11.52 -11.58 7.98
N ARG A 71 10.88 -12.65 8.40
CA ARG A 71 9.97 -12.71 9.55
C ARG A 71 10.69 -13.16 10.81
N GLU A 72 10.07 -12.93 11.97
CA GLU A 72 10.65 -13.30 13.28
C GLU A 72 10.87 -14.81 13.42
N ASP A 73 10.00 -15.63 12.79
CA ASP A 73 10.15 -17.09 12.69
C ASP A 73 11.31 -17.55 11.79
N GLY A 74 12.03 -16.61 11.17
CA GLY A 74 13.14 -16.87 10.27
C GLY A 74 12.75 -17.14 8.82
N SER A 75 11.47 -17.29 8.52
CA SER A 75 10.98 -17.43 7.15
C SER A 75 11.16 -16.12 6.36
N TYR A 76 11.19 -16.23 5.03
CA TYR A 76 11.18 -15.08 4.13
C TYR A 76 9.92 -15.12 3.28
N ILE A 77 9.33 -13.94 3.08
CA ILE A 77 8.19 -13.76 2.18
C ILE A 77 8.52 -12.71 1.14
N ARG A 78 8.04 -12.94 -0.09
CA ARG A 78 8.02 -11.97 -1.18
C ARG A 78 6.72 -12.13 -1.97
N PHE A 79 6.31 -11.06 -2.63
CA PHE A 79 5.18 -11.07 -3.53
C PHE A 79 5.64 -10.88 -4.98
N ASP A 80 4.77 -11.11 -5.95
CA ASP A 80 5.12 -10.90 -7.36
C ASP A 80 5.17 -9.42 -7.75
N ASP A 81 4.47 -8.56 -7.00
CA ASP A 81 4.40 -7.12 -7.25
C ASP A 81 4.52 -6.24 -5.99
N ASN A 82 4.77 -4.96 -6.23
CA ASN A 82 4.63 -3.91 -5.23
C ASN A 82 3.22 -3.33 -5.33
N ALA A 83 2.49 -3.35 -4.22
CA ALA A 83 1.12 -2.87 -4.18
C ALA A 83 0.82 -2.11 -2.89
N ALA A 84 -0.09 -1.15 -3.01
CA ALA A 84 -0.55 -0.33 -1.90
C ALA A 84 -2.06 -0.13 -1.92
N VAL A 85 -2.63 0.18 -0.77
CA VAL A 85 -4.05 0.50 -0.57
C VAL A 85 -4.16 1.96 -0.19
N ILE A 86 -5.06 2.68 -0.85
CA ILE A 86 -5.26 4.11 -0.60
C ILE A 86 -6.02 4.28 0.71
N LEU A 87 -5.52 5.19 1.55
CA LEU A 87 -6.09 5.50 2.85
C LEU A 87 -7.02 6.71 2.75
N ASP A 88 -7.94 6.79 3.70
CA ASP A 88 -8.75 7.98 3.94
C ASP A 88 -7.93 9.14 4.55
N THR A 89 -8.60 10.24 4.85
CA THR A 89 -7.98 11.46 5.37
C THR A 89 -7.28 11.22 6.71
N ASP A 90 -7.86 10.37 7.55
CA ASP A 90 -7.34 10.02 8.88
C ASP A 90 -6.12 9.11 8.78
N GLY A 91 -5.91 8.47 7.62
CA GLY A 91 -4.72 7.68 7.33
C GLY A 91 -4.70 6.32 8.02
N GLN A 92 -5.86 5.83 8.48
CA GLN A 92 -5.96 4.55 9.18
C GLN A 92 -6.85 3.55 8.47
N ASN A 93 -7.92 3.99 7.81
CA ASN A 93 -8.83 3.12 7.10
C ASN A 93 -8.61 3.19 5.59
N PRO A 94 -8.90 2.09 4.85
CA PRO A 94 -8.92 2.15 3.40
C PRO A 94 -10.03 3.10 2.93
N LYS A 95 -9.71 3.91 1.93
CA LYS A 95 -10.69 4.73 1.20
C LYS A 95 -11.62 3.86 0.34
N GLY A 96 -11.09 2.75 -0.19
CA GLY A 96 -11.85 1.75 -0.91
C GLY A 96 -12.68 0.84 0.02
N SER A 97 -13.65 0.14 -0.55
CA SER A 97 -14.50 -0.83 0.16
C SER A 97 -14.13 -2.30 -0.12
N ARG A 98 -13.23 -2.57 -1.07
CA ARG A 98 -12.74 -3.91 -1.41
C ARG A 98 -11.24 -3.89 -1.64
N ILE A 99 -10.57 -4.97 -1.20
CA ILE A 99 -9.12 -5.17 -1.36
C ILE A 99 -8.87 -6.30 -2.37
N PHE A 100 -7.84 -6.15 -3.20
CA PHE A 100 -7.52 -7.09 -4.27
C PHE A 100 -6.19 -7.83 -4.02
N GLY A 101 -6.25 -9.15 -4.19
CA GLY A 101 -5.11 -10.05 -4.00
C GLY A 101 -4.71 -10.22 -2.53
N PRO A 102 -3.68 -11.03 -2.26
CA PRO A 102 -3.22 -11.29 -0.90
C PRO A 102 -2.60 -10.04 -0.28
N VAL A 103 -2.62 -9.98 1.05
CA VAL A 103 -1.91 -8.96 1.84
C VAL A 103 -1.04 -9.63 2.90
N ALA A 104 0.00 -8.95 3.36
CA ALA A 104 0.86 -9.53 4.39
C ALA A 104 0.27 -9.39 5.81
N ARG A 105 0.52 -10.39 6.67
CA ARG A 105 0.04 -10.48 8.06
C ARG A 105 0.52 -9.34 8.94
N GLU A 106 1.66 -8.74 8.62
CA GLU A 106 2.28 -7.60 9.30
C GLU A 106 1.34 -6.38 9.38
N LEU A 107 0.36 -6.28 8.46
CA LEU A 107 -0.66 -5.22 8.50
C LEU A 107 -1.52 -5.26 9.78
N ARG A 108 -1.69 -6.43 10.39
CA ARG A 108 -2.43 -6.59 11.66
C ARG A 108 -1.72 -5.87 12.80
N GLU A 109 -0.43 -6.10 12.96
CA GLU A 109 0.41 -5.51 14.00
C GLU A 109 0.55 -3.99 13.83
N LYS A 110 0.46 -3.51 12.59
CA LYS A 110 0.47 -2.09 12.24
C LYS A 110 -0.90 -1.41 12.37
N GLY A 111 -1.94 -2.12 12.79
CA GLY A 111 -3.26 -1.56 13.07
C GLY A 111 -4.19 -1.42 11.85
N PHE A 112 -3.86 -1.99 10.69
CA PHE A 112 -4.69 -1.92 9.48
C PHE A 112 -5.74 -3.05 9.41
N MET A 113 -6.45 -3.27 10.51
CA MET A 113 -7.40 -4.39 10.68
C MET A 113 -8.47 -4.43 9.59
N LYS A 114 -9.00 -3.27 9.19
CA LYS A 114 -10.04 -3.20 8.15
C LYS A 114 -9.54 -3.67 6.78
N ILE A 115 -8.26 -3.45 6.45
CA ILE A 115 -7.65 -3.95 5.21
C ILE A 115 -7.51 -5.47 5.28
N VAL A 116 -7.03 -5.99 6.42
CA VAL A 116 -6.88 -7.44 6.65
C VAL A 116 -8.24 -8.15 6.55
N SER A 117 -9.30 -7.57 7.12
CA SER A 117 -10.65 -8.15 7.07
C SER A 117 -11.29 -8.15 5.68
N LEU A 118 -10.91 -7.22 4.80
CA LEU A 118 -11.45 -7.10 3.45
C LEU A 118 -10.62 -7.87 2.40
N ALA A 119 -9.42 -8.34 2.78
CA ALA A 119 -8.54 -9.04 1.87
C ALA A 119 -9.02 -10.49 1.64
N PRO A 120 -8.90 -11.02 0.40
CA PRO A 120 -9.25 -12.40 0.10
C PRO A 120 -8.32 -13.42 0.78
N GLU A 121 -7.07 -13.04 1.02
CA GLU A 121 -6.04 -13.91 1.63
C GLU A 121 -5.04 -13.06 2.42
N VAL A 122 -4.53 -13.64 3.52
CA VAL A 122 -3.53 -13.02 4.39
C VAL A 122 -2.37 -13.98 4.54
N LEU A 123 -1.17 -13.56 4.12
CA LEU A 123 0.05 -14.37 4.08
C LEU A 123 1.06 -13.93 5.14
#